data_AF-A0A9P6JTG8-F1
#
_entry.id   AF-A0A9P6JTG8-F1
#
_cell.length_a   1.000
_cell.length_b   1.000
_cell.length_c   1.000
_cell.angle_alpha   90.00
_cell.angle_beta   90.00
_cell.angle_gamma   90.00
#
_symmetry.space_group_name_H-M   'P 1'
#
loop_
_entity.id
_entity.type
_entity.pdbx_description
1 polymer ?
#
loop_
_entity_poly.entity_id
_entity_poly.type
_entity_poly.pdbx_seq_one_letter_code
_entity_poly.pdbx_strand_id
1 'polypeptide(L)'
;MRVRRRKIPGLYSFIKFLCRTLFHIFFRDFDAFHTAQIPTDEPLLVIANHGNYLLDGLALLATYPGQISFLMAQPNFKTAIGGIARKIGAIPVL
;
A
#
# COMPACT_ATOMS: atom_id res chain seq x y z
N MET A 1 7.21 -15.77 22.01
CA MET A 1 7.11 -16.01 20.54
C MET A 1 7.80 -14.84 19.84
N ARG A 2 8.85 -15.08 19.03
CA ARG A 2 9.75 -14.02 18.55
C ARG A 2 9.23 -13.48 17.21
N VAL A 3 8.71 -12.25 17.22
CA VAL A 3 8.17 -11.53 16.07
C VAL A 3 9.23 -11.41 14.98
N ARG A 4 9.02 -12.03 13.82
CA ARG A 4 9.86 -11.79 12.64
C ARG A 4 9.33 -10.52 11.98
N ARG A 5 9.79 -9.34 12.44
CA ARG A 5 9.63 -8.09 11.66
C ARG A 5 10.12 -8.38 10.26
N ARG A 6 9.22 -8.51 9.27
CA ARG A 6 9.63 -8.58 7.87
C ARG A 6 10.39 -7.28 7.61
N LYS A 7 11.68 -7.39 7.27
CA LYS A 7 12.45 -6.22 6.84
C LYS A 7 11.69 -5.62 5.66
N ILE A 8 11.21 -4.39 5.83
CA ILE A 8 10.57 -3.67 4.74
C ILE A 8 11.68 -3.40 3.72
N PRO A 9 11.58 -3.90 2.47
CA PRO A 9 12.58 -3.64 1.46
C PRO A 9 12.77 -2.14 1.29
N GLY A 10 14.01 -1.68 1.11
CA GLY A 10 14.31 -0.25 0.99
C GLY A 10 13.46 0.46 -0.06
N LEU A 11 13.16 -0.22 -1.17
CA LEU A 11 12.27 0.27 -2.22
C LEU A 11 10.81 0.48 -1.73
N TYR A 12 10.27 -0.44 -0.94
CA TYR A 12 8.90 -0.29 -0.40
C TYR A 12 8.84 0.90 0.56
N SER A 13 9.83 1.03 1.45
CA SER A 13 9.94 2.18 2.36
C SER A 13 10.04 3.51 1.61
N PHE A 14 10.83 3.54 0.53
CA PHE A 14 10.96 4.71 -0.34
C PHE A 14 9.65 5.06 -1.03
N ILE A 15 8.95 4.09 -1.61
CA ILE A 15 7.64 4.31 -2.26
C ILE A 15 6.61 4.81 -1.24
N LYS A 16 6.56 4.22 -0.05
CA LYS A 16 5.70 4.68 1.04
C LYS A 16 6.00 6.12 1.45
N PHE A 17 7.28 6.48 1.59
CA PHE A 17 7.70 7.85 1.87
C PHE A 17 7.27 8.81 0.75
N LEU A 18 7.51 8.44 -0.52
CA LEU A 18 7.09 9.23 -1.67
C LEU A 18 5.57 9.46 -1.67
N CYS A 19 4.77 8.43 -1.41
CA CYS A 19 3.31 8.56 -1.32
C CYS A 19 2.93 9.54 -0.20
N ARG A 20 3.50 9.41 1.00
CA ARG A 20 3.24 10.36 2.11
C ARG A 20 3.60 11.79 1.73
N THR A 21 4.72 12.00 1.04
CA THR A 21 5.14 13.32 0.57
C THR A 21 4.17 13.89 -0.45
N LEU A 22 3.71 13.10 -1.43
CA LEU A 22 2.72 13.54 -2.40
C LEU A 22 1.41 13.94 -1.71
N PHE A 23 0.92 13.12 -0.77
CA PHE A 23 -0.28 13.45 -0.02
C PHE A 23 -0.10 14.73 0.82
N HIS A 24 1.06 14.93 1.42
CA HIS A 24 1.35 16.16 2.18
C HIS A 24 1.41 17.42 1.31
N ILE A 25 1.79 17.31 0.03
CA ILE A 25 1.83 18.45 -0.91
C ILE A 25 0.43 18.77 -1.44
N PHE A 26 -0.33 17.75 -1.83
CA PHE A 26 -1.58 17.93 -2.58
C PHE A 26 -2.84 17.96 -1.70
N PHE A 27 -2.79 17.40 -0.48
CA PHE A 27 -3.94 17.32 0.42
C PHE A 27 -3.67 18.13 1.68
N ARG A 28 -4.68 18.90 2.09
CA ARG A 28 -4.64 19.68 3.34
C ARG A 28 -4.57 18.78 4.57
N ASP A 29 -5.27 17.65 4.51
CA ASP A 29 -5.37 16.69 5.59
C ASP A 29 -5.44 15.27 5.01
N PHE A 30 -4.65 14.36 5.56
CA PHE A 30 -4.70 12.93 5.26
C PHE A 30 -4.17 12.16 6.47
N ASP A 31 -4.97 11.22 6.96
CA ASP A 31 -4.58 10.34 8.06
C ASP A 31 -5.33 9.01 7.98
N ALA A 32 -4.91 8.04 8.79
CA ALA A 32 -5.66 6.82 9.04
C ALA A 32 -6.11 6.77 10.50
N PHE A 33 -7.41 6.59 10.69
CA PHE A 33 -7.98 6.37 12.00
C PHE A 33 -7.82 4.91 12.42
N HIS A 34 -7.83 4.66 13.73
CA HIS A 34 -7.92 3.31 14.29
C HIS A 34 -6.78 2.35 13.89
N THR A 35 -5.61 2.87 13.50
CA THR A 35 -4.45 2.06 13.07
C THR A 35 -3.97 1.09 14.15
N ALA A 36 -4.16 1.42 15.43
CA ALA A 36 -3.85 0.55 16.56
C ALA A 36 -4.72 -0.71 16.66
N GLN A 37 -5.87 -0.76 15.97
CA GLN A 37 -6.76 -1.93 15.95
C GLN A 37 -6.40 -2.92 14.84
N ILE A 38 -5.45 -2.58 13.96
CA ILE A 38 -5.03 -3.44 12.85
C ILE A 38 -4.15 -4.57 13.41
N PRO A 39 -4.52 -5.85 13.24
CA PRO A 39 -3.70 -6.98 13.67
C PRO A 39 -2.32 -6.94 13.01
N THR A 40 -1.26 -7.04 13.81
CA THR A 40 0.14 -6.97 13.32
C THR A 40 0.78 -8.32 13.07
N ASP A 41 0.26 -9.37 13.71
CA ASP A 41 0.89 -10.70 13.76
C ASP A 41 0.07 -11.78 13.05
N GLU A 42 -1.04 -11.41 12.43
CA GLU A 42 -1.97 -12.31 11.73
C GLU A 42 -2.16 -11.87 10.27
N PRO A 43 -2.43 -12.82 9.34
CA PRO A 43 -2.82 -12.47 7.98
C PRO A 43 -4.12 -11.67 7.97
N LEU A 44 -4.16 -10.58 7.20
CA LEU A 44 -5.32 -9.70 7.07
C LEU A 44 -5.72 -9.56 5.60
N LEU A 45 -7.02 -9.73 5.32
CA LEU A 45 -7.63 -9.32 4.06
C LEU A 45 -8.30 -7.96 4.27
N VAL A 46 -7.79 -6.94 3.59
CA VAL A 46 -8.34 -5.58 3.64
C VAL A 46 -9.32 -5.40 2.49
N ILE A 47 -10.55 -5.01 2.80
CA ILE A 47 -11.60 -4.71 1.82
C ILE A 47 -11.96 -3.24 1.98
N ALA A 48 -11.89 -2.48 0.88
CA ALA A 48 -12.18 -1.05 0.85
C ALA A 48 -13.16 -0.74 -0.28
N ASN A 49 -13.95 0.32 -0.10
CA ASN A 49 -14.71 0.93 -1.18
C ASN A 49 -13.76 1.49 -2.24
N HIS A 50 -14.16 1.46 -3.52
CA HIS A 50 -13.32 1.89 -4.63
C HIS A 50 -13.85 3.16 -5.27
N GLY A 51 -13.23 4.30 -4.95
CA GLY A 51 -13.60 5.60 -5.51
C GLY A 51 -12.69 6.02 -6.65
N ASN A 52 -11.38 5.81 -6.50
CA ASN A 52 -10.39 6.12 -7.52
C ASN A 52 -9.28 5.07 -7.54
N TYR A 53 -9.15 4.39 -8.69
CA TYR A 53 -8.27 3.23 -8.81
C TYR A 53 -6.82 3.46 -8.38
N LEU A 54 -6.29 4.67 -8.62
CA LEU A 54 -4.91 4.99 -8.30
C LEU A 54 -4.77 5.59 -6.89
N LEU A 55 -5.61 6.57 -6.56
CA LEU A 55 -5.50 7.28 -5.29
C LEU A 55 -5.79 6.37 -4.09
N ASP A 56 -6.71 5.42 -4.22
CA ASP A 56 -7.04 4.48 -3.14
C ASP A 56 -5.81 3.63 -2.77
N GLY A 57 -5.08 3.14 -3.78
CA GLY A 57 -3.85 2.38 -3.58
C GLY A 57 -2.72 3.23 -2.98
N LEU A 58 -2.54 4.46 -3.45
CA LEU A 58 -1.53 5.38 -2.92
C LEU A 58 -1.84 5.82 -1.49
N ALA A 59 -3.11 6.05 -1.15
CA ALA A 59 -3.55 6.38 0.20
C ALA A 59 -3.23 5.24 1.17
N LEU A 60 -3.59 4.00 0.80
CA LEU A 60 -3.28 2.82 1.62
C LEU A 60 -1.77 2.60 1.76
N LEU A 61 -0.97 2.82 0.71
CA LEU A 61 0.48 2.77 0.82
C LEU A 61 1.02 3.82 1.80
N ALA A 62 0.47 5.04 1.77
CA ALA A 62 0.90 6.14 2.62
C ALA A 62 0.55 5.91 4.10
N THR A 63 -0.64 5.38 4.40
CA THR A 63 -1.20 5.37 5.75
C THR A 63 -1.20 4.00 6.45
N TYR A 64 -1.22 2.87 5.72
CA TYR A 64 -1.24 1.54 6.34
C TYR A 64 0.03 1.32 7.18
N PRO A 65 -0.03 0.86 8.44
CA PRO A 65 1.15 0.82 9.32
C PRO A 65 2.23 -0.16 8.84
N GLY A 66 1.84 -1.24 8.13
CA GLY A 66 2.74 -2.30 7.67
C GLY A 66 3.01 -2.30 6.16
N GLN A 67 3.17 -3.52 5.64
CA GLN A 67 3.18 -3.79 4.20
C GLN A 67 1.80 -4.28 3.77
N ILE A 68 1.32 -3.76 2.64
CA ILE A 68 0.06 -4.17 2.02
C ILE A 68 0.31 -4.59 0.58
N SER A 69 -0.33 -5.68 0.17
CA SER A 69 -0.33 -6.17 -1.21
C SER A 69 -1.70 -5.91 -1.83
N PHE A 70 -1.72 -5.41 -3.05
CA PHE A 70 -2.96 -5.09 -3.76
C PHE A 70 -3.31 -6.15 -4.79
N LEU A 71 -4.59 -6.45 -4.91
CA LEU A 71 -5.12 -7.12 -6.09
C LEU A 71 -5.29 -6.06 -7.18
N MET A 72 -4.64 -6.25 -8.32
CA MET A 72 -4.69 -5.30 -9.42
C MET A 72 -4.96 -6.02 -10.74
N ALA A 73 -5.79 -5.45 -11.60
CA ALA A 73 -6.13 -6.02 -12.90
C ALA A 73 -4.86 -6.30 -13.73
N GLN A 74 -4.79 -7.48 -14.35
CA GLN A 74 -3.63 -7.95 -15.11
C GLN A 74 -3.17 -6.97 -16.22
N PRO A 75 -4.06 -6.27 -16.95
CA PRO A 75 -3.63 -5.26 -17.93
C PRO A 75 -2.77 -4.14 -17.34
N ASN A 76 -3.02 -3.75 -16.08
CA ASN A 76 -2.27 -2.66 -15.44
C ASN A 76 -0.79 -3.00 -15.23
N PHE A 77 -0.46 -4.30 -15.15
CA PHE A 77 0.94 -4.76 -15.06
C PHE A 77 1.73 -4.56 -16.35
N LYS A 78 1.09 -4.26 -17.47
CA LYS A 78 1.73 -3.95 -18.76
C LYS A 78 1.97 -2.45 -18.97
N THR A 79 1.51 -1.61 -18.04
CA THR A 79 1.70 -0.16 -18.10
C THR A 79 2.99 0.28 -17.39
N ALA A 80 3.33 1.57 -17.46
CA ALA A 80 4.52 2.13 -16.80
C ALA A 80 4.60 1.85 -15.29
N ILE A 81 3.46 1.72 -14.61
CA ILE A 81 3.40 1.43 -13.17
C ILE A 81 3.55 -0.06 -12.83
N GLY A 82 3.44 -0.96 -13.82
CA GLY A 82 3.43 -2.40 -13.61
C GLY A 82 4.73 -2.95 -12.99
N GLY A 83 5.87 -2.39 -13.37
CA GLY A 83 7.17 -2.77 -12.81
C GLY A 83 7.28 -2.43 -11.31
N ILE A 84 6.74 -1.27 -10.92
CA ILE A 84 6.69 -0.85 -9.52
C ILE A 84 5.70 -1.74 -8.76
N ALA A 85 4.51 -1.97 -9.31
CA ALA A 85 3.47 -2.81 -8.71
C ALA A 85 3.99 -4.20 -8.35
N ARG A 86 4.75 -4.87 -9.24
CA ARG A 86 5.37 -6.18 -8.94
C ARG A 86 6.36 -6.10 -7.77
N LYS A 87 7.20 -5.07 -7.73
CA LYS A 87 8.24 -4.92 -6.69
C LYS A 87 7.67 -4.60 -5.31
N ILE A 88 6.49 -3.97 -5.24
CA ILE A 88 5.77 -3.74 -3.97
C ILE A 88 4.87 -4.90 -3.57
N GLY A 89 4.84 -5.98 -4.36
CA GLY A 89 4.09 -7.20 -4.03
C GLY A 89 2.61 -7.16 -4.43
N ALA A 90 2.24 -6.36 -5.43
CA ALA A 90 0.90 -6.43 -6.02
C ALA A 90 0.70 -7.76 -6.76
N ILE A 91 -0.51 -8.30 -6.68
CA ILE A 91 -0.91 -9.59 -7.23
C ILE A 91 -1.84 -9.34 -8.42
N PRO A 92 -1.50 -9.85 -9.62
CA PRO A 92 -2.38 -9.74 -10.78
C PRO A 92 -3.63 -10.59 -10.59
N VAL A 93 -4.78 -10.01 -10.94
CA VAL A 93 -6.07 -10.70 -11.06
C VAL A 93 -6.63 -10.49 -12.46
N LEU A 94 -7.50 -11.41 -12.90
CA LEU A 94 -8.01 -11.51 -14.29
C LEU A 94 -8.54 -10.17 -14.82
#